data_AF-A0A7W6DHF5-F1
#
_entry.id   AF-A0A7W6DHF5-F1
#
_cell.length_a   1.000
_cell.length_b   1.000
_cell.length_c   1.000
_cell.angle_alpha   90.00
_cell.angle_beta   90.00
_cell.angle_gamma   90.00
#
_symmetry.space_group_name_H-M   'P 1'
#
loop_
_entity.id
_entity.type
_entity.pdbx_description
1 polymer ?
#
loop_
_entity_poly.entity_id
_entity_poly.type
_entity_poly.pdbx_seq_one_letter_code
_entity_poly.pdbx_strand_id
1 'polypeptide(L)'
;MRARTVVMGLLLAGVAACGGEPKTANESANIAVANNAVVAAKTTSAQSCPDDGDRLEISGLCRGRAVAYLNAVDDFSAQAPDGCAWQVAETELAGGDVLLYRGLKCGANATKLAFSANATRGELTLVSSAMQGKLDEPIPVISMYVAEGDPAAAVTFRAREMNPDRAEAARCAARPARVDYWPSDAMVVDTDPKGSTTPDGSPVVVCGDGGYIDEATRFWRVVQGYAFLFDFGQDMVEVDPGSLTLMAQGEDGRYQPL
;
A
#
# COMPACT_ATOMS: atom_id res chain seq x y z
N MET A 1 -5.31 48.25 -19.68
CA MET A 1 -6.64 48.57 -19.11
C MET A 1 -6.75 47.80 -17.79
N ARG A 2 -6.37 48.44 -16.67
CA ARG A 2 -7.27 48.91 -15.59
C ARG A 2 -8.21 47.84 -15.00
N ALA A 3 -7.73 47.29 -13.87
CA ALA A 3 -8.38 47.13 -12.56
C ALA A 3 -9.82 46.60 -12.48
N ARG A 4 -9.99 45.54 -11.67
CA ARG A 4 -11.20 45.32 -10.86
C ARG A 4 -10.83 44.92 -9.44
N THR A 5 -11.09 45.86 -8.54
CA THR A 5 -11.19 45.74 -7.08
C THR A 5 -12.67 45.47 -6.75
N VAL A 6 -13.00 44.47 -5.94
CA VAL A 6 -14.29 44.36 -5.22
C VAL A 6 -14.05 43.51 -3.95
N VAL A 7 -13.93 44.12 -2.77
CA VAL A 7 -14.93 44.42 -1.71
C VAL A 7 -14.78 43.47 -0.52
N MET A 8 -14.47 44.11 0.60
CA MET A 8 -14.30 43.63 1.96
C MET A 8 -15.68 43.55 2.63
N GLY A 9 -16.06 42.38 3.13
CA GLY A 9 -17.30 42.16 3.88
C GLY A 9 -17.00 41.92 5.37
N LEU A 10 -17.27 42.95 6.16
CA LEU A 10 -17.23 42.97 7.63
C LEU A 10 -18.53 42.34 8.17
N LEU A 11 -18.48 41.45 9.16
CA LEU A 11 -19.67 41.07 9.93
C LEU A 11 -19.33 40.89 11.42
N LEU A 12 -20.21 41.49 12.23
CA LEU A 12 -20.07 41.84 13.64
C LEU A 12 -20.21 40.66 14.61
N ALA A 13 -19.67 40.91 15.80
CA ALA A 13 -19.71 40.14 17.03
C ALA A 13 -21.12 39.89 17.60
N GLY A 14 -21.26 38.77 18.32
CA GLY A 14 -22.31 38.53 19.30
C GLY A 14 -21.69 38.01 20.60
N VAL A 15 -21.75 38.83 21.65
CA VAL A 15 -21.40 38.48 23.03
C VAL A 15 -22.70 38.07 23.74
N ALA A 16 -22.73 36.93 24.41
CA ALA A 16 -23.72 36.61 25.42
C ALA A 16 -23.01 36.04 26.66
N ALA A 17 -23.40 36.58 27.82
CA ALA A 17 -22.74 36.45 29.12
C ALA A 17 -23.56 35.57 30.10
N CYS A 18 -22.87 35.10 31.15
CA CYS A 18 -23.34 34.71 32.50
C CYS A 18 -24.47 33.65 32.61
N GLY A 19 -24.46 32.65 33.49
CA GLY A 19 -23.78 32.41 34.76
C GLY A 19 -24.76 31.63 35.64
N GLY A 20 -24.28 30.72 36.51
CA GLY A 20 -25.11 30.13 37.56
C GLY A 20 -24.79 28.68 37.96
N GLU A 21 -23.92 28.52 38.95
CA GLU A 21 -23.98 27.45 39.96
C GLU A 21 -24.45 28.12 41.27
N PRO A 22 -25.27 27.48 42.13
CA PRO A 22 -24.72 26.52 43.10
C PRO A 22 -25.65 25.38 43.61
N LYS A 23 -25.01 24.32 44.15
CA LYS A 23 -25.30 23.49 45.37
C LYS A 23 -26.75 23.41 45.90
N THR A 24 -27.29 22.28 46.37
CA THR A 24 -26.78 21.35 47.42
C THR A 24 -27.78 20.20 47.65
N ALA A 25 -27.26 19.09 48.22
CA ALA A 25 -27.93 18.13 49.12
C ALA A 25 -29.02 17.20 48.54
N ASN A 26 -29.30 15.99 49.02
CA ASN A 26 -28.67 15.00 49.91
C ASN A 26 -29.82 13.98 50.11
N GLU A 27 -29.72 12.73 49.63
CA GLU A 27 -30.55 11.67 50.22
C GLU A 27 -29.90 10.30 50.04
N SER A 28 -29.63 9.69 51.19
CA SER A 28 -29.04 8.36 51.35
C SER A 28 -30.16 7.36 51.54
N ALA A 29 -30.13 6.21 50.86
CA ALA A 29 -30.63 4.95 51.42
C ALA A 29 -30.23 3.73 50.56
N ASN A 30 -29.36 2.89 51.13
CA ASN A 30 -29.37 1.43 51.14
C ASN A 30 -29.93 0.67 49.92
N ILE A 31 -29.07 -0.06 49.20
CA ILE A 31 -29.13 -1.54 49.12
C ILE A 31 -27.70 -2.08 48.97
N ALA A 32 -27.17 -2.68 50.04
CA ALA A 32 -26.04 -3.58 49.97
C ALA A 32 -26.58 -5.02 49.98
N VAL A 33 -26.87 -5.60 48.81
CA VAL A 33 -26.96 -7.06 48.61
C VAL A 33 -26.66 -7.36 47.13
N ALA A 34 -25.68 -8.23 46.92
CA ALA A 34 -25.40 -9.00 45.71
C ALA A 34 -25.18 -8.23 44.39
N ASN A 35 -23.92 -8.18 43.94
CA ASN A 35 -23.51 -8.85 42.69
C ASN A 35 -22.00 -8.66 42.48
N ASN A 36 -21.24 -9.45 43.23
CA ASN A 36 -19.81 -9.68 43.02
C ASN A 36 -19.57 -10.57 41.78
N ALA A 37 -20.25 -10.28 40.66
CA ALA A 37 -20.30 -11.14 39.48
C ALA A 37 -20.56 -10.38 38.15
N VAL A 38 -20.27 -9.08 38.05
CA VAL A 38 -20.42 -8.32 36.79
C VAL A 38 -19.25 -7.34 36.52
N VAL A 39 -18.05 -7.66 36.98
CA VAL A 39 -16.81 -6.98 36.53
C VAL A 39 -15.77 -7.98 35.98
N ALA A 40 -16.22 -9.18 35.62
CA ALA A 40 -15.40 -10.21 35.00
C ALA A 40 -16.10 -10.75 33.74
N ALA A 41 -16.31 -9.89 32.75
CA ALA A 41 -16.61 -10.28 31.37
C ALA A 41 -16.48 -9.08 30.41
N LYS A 42 -15.36 -8.36 30.47
CA LYS A 42 -14.93 -7.49 29.37
C LYS A 42 -13.54 -7.89 28.86
N THR A 43 -13.32 -9.20 28.86
CA THR A 43 -12.38 -9.87 27.97
C THR A 43 -13.25 -10.63 26.99
N THR A 44 -13.99 -9.90 26.15
CA THR A 44 -14.55 -10.51 24.94
C THR A 44 -13.35 -11.03 24.19
N SER A 45 -13.24 -12.35 24.14
CA SER A 45 -12.25 -13.12 23.41
C SER A 45 -11.70 -12.33 22.22
N ALA A 46 -10.40 -12.03 22.25
CA ALA A 46 -9.59 -12.04 21.04
C ALA A 46 -9.89 -13.39 20.39
N GLN A 47 -10.87 -13.41 19.49
CA GLN A 47 -11.51 -14.62 19.04
C GLN A 47 -10.45 -15.30 18.19
N SER A 48 -9.72 -16.26 18.77
CA SER A 48 -8.68 -17.02 18.10
C SER A 48 -9.23 -17.47 16.75
N CYS A 49 -8.52 -17.24 15.67
CA CYS A 49 -8.88 -17.76 14.36
C CYS A 49 -8.77 -19.28 14.43
N PRO A 50 -9.90 -20.01 14.57
CA PRO A 50 -9.84 -21.45 14.69
C PRO A 50 -9.36 -21.96 13.33
N ASP A 51 -8.24 -22.66 13.31
CA ASP A 51 -7.63 -23.30 12.15
C ASP A 51 -7.08 -22.39 11.03
N ASP A 52 -7.24 -21.07 11.13
CA ASP A 52 -6.83 -20.08 10.09
C ASP A 52 -5.57 -19.27 10.44
N GLY A 53 -4.77 -19.72 11.42
CA GLY A 53 -3.55 -19.04 11.87
C GLY A 53 -3.79 -17.73 12.62
N ASP A 54 -2.76 -16.91 12.80
CA ASP A 54 -2.89 -15.65 13.56
C ASP A 54 -3.77 -14.61 12.84
N ARG A 55 -4.33 -13.66 13.61
CA ARG A 55 -4.97 -12.48 13.02
C ARG A 55 -3.92 -11.53 12.47
N LEU A 56 -4.28 -10.83 11.39
CA LEU A 56 -3.56 -9.66 10.92
C LEU A 56 -3.78 -8.48 11.89
N GLU A 57 -2.75 -7.66 12.12
CA GLU A 57 -2.65 -6.70 13.23
C GLU A 57 -3.57 -5.47 13.07
N ILE A 58 -3.79 -5.05 11.84
CA ILE A 58 -4.53 -3.86 11.37
C ILE A 58 -5.96 -4.24 11.01
N SER A 59 -6.16 -5.18 10.08
CA SER A 59 -7.50 -5.56 9.60
C SER A 59 -8.25 -6.50 10.54
N GLY A 60 -7.53 -7.20 11.42
CA GLY A 60 -8.07 -8.24 12.28
C GLY A 60 -8.49 -9.50 11.52
N LEU A 61 -8.26 -9.60 10.21
CA LEU A 61 -8.60 -10.78 9.40
C LEU A 61 -7.77 -11.99 9.84
N CYS A 62 -8.37 -13.18 9.79
CA CYS A 62 -7.60 -14.42 9.97
C CYS A 62 -6.69 -14.63 8.77
N ARG A 63 -5.41 -14.88 9.00
CA ARG A 63 -4.42 -14.92 7.92
C ARG A 63 -4.71 -15.97 6.86
N GLY A 64 -5.18 -17.16 7.26
CA GLY A 64 -5.59 -18.23 6.34
C GLY A 64 -6.75 -17.81 5.44
N ARG A 65 -7.74 -17.07 5.98
CA ARG A 65 -8.85 -16.51 5.18
C ARG A 65 -8.42 -15.35 4.31
N ALA A 66 -7.45 -14.56 4.76
CA ALA A 66 -6.98 -13.39 4.02
C ALA A 66 -6.34 -13.77 2.68
N VAL A 67 -5.84 -15.01 2.53
CA VAL A 67 -5.34 -15.55 1.26
C VAL A 67 -6.41 -15.46 0.16
N ALA A 68 -7.68 -15.68 0.50
CA ALA A 68 -8.77 -15.66 -0.48
C ALA A 68 -9.10 -14.26 -1.02
N TYR A 69 -8.58 -13.19 -0.40
CA TYR A 69 -8.71 -11.82 -0.89
C TYR A 69 -7.55 -11.39 -1.79
N LEU A 70 -6.44 -12.14 -1.82
CA LEU A 70 -5.29 -11.75 -2.62
C LEU A 70 -5.63 -11.84 -4.11
N ASN A 71 -5.28 -10.79 -4.86
CA ASN A 71 -5.38 -10.75 -6.33
C ASN A 71 -4.26 -11.58 -6.96
N ALA A 72 -4.15 -12.85 -6.55
CA ALA A 72 -3.13 -13.76 -7.04
C ALA A 72 -3.24 -13.86 -8.56
N VAL A 73 -2.18 -13.43 -9.25
CA VAL A 73 -2.06 -13.71 -10.68
C VAL A 73 -1.66 -15.18 -10.79
N ASP A 74 -2.53 -16.01 -11.38
CA ASP A 74 -2.43 -17.48 -11.37
C ASP A 74 -1.09 -18.03 -11.88
N ASP A 75 -0.34 -17.26 -12.65
CA ASP A 75 0.95 -17.64 -13.23
C ASP A 75 2.18 -17.07 -12.49
N PHE A 76 1.98 -16.22 -11.48
CA PHE A 76 3.04 -15.72 -10.62
C PHE A 76 2.94 -16.36 -9.23
N SER A 77 3.76 -17.38 -9.02
CA SER A 77 4.12 -17.82 -7.67
C SER A 77 5.58 -18.20 -7.68
N ALA A 78 6.45 -17.20 -7.52
CA ALA A 78 7.86 -17.45 -7.24
C ALA A 78 7.96 -18.45 -6.08
N GLN A 79 8.76 -19.49 -6.25
CA GLN A 79 8.98 -20.44 -5.16
C GLN A 79 9.69 -19.71 -4.02
N ALA A 80 9.18 -19.85 -2.80
CA ALA A 80 9.87 -19.28 -1.64
C ALA A 80 11.25 -19.95 -1.51
N PRO A 81 12.31 -19.19 -1.17
CA PRO A 81 13.62 -19.77 -0.91
C PRO A 81 13.59 -20.82 0.20
N ASP A 82 14.60 -21.71 0.22
CA ASP A 82 14.71 -22.73 1.26
C ASP A 82 14.71 -22.11 2.66
N GLY A 83 13.88 -22.65 3.55
CA GLY A 83 13.71 -22.15 4.92
C GLY A 83 12.79 -20.92 5.05
N CYS A 84 12.20 -20.47 3.94
CA CYS A 84 11.23 -19.38 3.91
C CYS A 84 9.85 -19.88 3.46
N ALA A 85 8.82 -19.10 3.79
CA ALA A 85 7.47 -19.28 3.27
C ALA A 85 6.84 -17.94 2.92
N TRP A 86 6.03 -17.91 1.88
CA TRP A 86 5.16 -16.78 1.61
C TRP A 86 4.03 -16.73 2.64
N GLN A 87 3.87 -15.58 3.27
CA GLN A 87 2.84 -15.35 4.27
C GLN A 87 2.08 -14.06 3.96
N VAL A 88 0.76 -14.07 4.11
CA VAL A 88 -0.06 -12.86 3.96
C VAL A 88 0.35 -11.85 5.02
N ALA A 89 0.63 -10.62 4.62
CA ALA A 89 0.95 -9.48 5.46
C ALA A 89 0.07 -8.30 5.05
N GLU A 90 0.14 -7.22 5.81
CA GLU A 90 -0.64 -6.03 5.53
C GLU A 90 0.07 -4.75 5.92
N THR A 91 -0.30 -3.66 5.24
CA THR A 91 0.20 -2.32 5.47
C THR A 91 -0.99 -1.36 5.49
N GLU A 92 -1.08 -0.52 6.52
CA GLU A 92 -2.05 0.57 6.58
C GLU A 92 -1.74 1.63 5.53
N LEU A 93 -2.77 2.07 4.82
CA LEU A 93 -2.73 3.15 3.84
C LEU A 93 -3.39 4.41 4.40
N ALA A 94 -3.36 5.50 3.64
CA ALA A 94 -4.09 6.71 4.01
C ALA A 94 -5.60 6.44 4.10
N GLY A 95 -6.28 7.07 5.06
CA GLY A 95 -7.73 6.97 5.21
C GLY A 95 -8.23 5.72 5.94
N GLY A 96 -7.33 4.87 6.46
CA GLY A 96 -7.69 3.64 7.17
C GLY A 96 -7.87 2.43 6.26
N ASP A 97 -7.61 2.56 4.96
CA ASP A 97 -7.54 1.45 4.03
C ASP A 97 -6.31 0.57 4.31
N VAL A 98 -6.32 -0.66 3.83
CA VAL A 98 -5.25 -1.64 4.04
C VAL A 98 -4.82 -2.23 2.71
N LEU A 99 -3.51 -2.33 2.49
CA LEU A 99 -2.93 -3.17 1.45
C LEU A 99 -2.64 -4.56 2.01
N LEU A 100 -3.31 -5.59 1.49
CA LEU A 100 -2.92 -6.99 1.67
C LEU A 100 -1.89 -7.38 0.61
N TYR A 101 -0.91 -8.17 1.01
CA TYR A 101 0.12 -8.72 0.13
C TYR A 101 0.70 -10.01 0.73
N ARG A 102 1.47 -10.78 -0.04
CA ARG A 102 2.33 -11.86 0.49
C ARG A 102 3.74 -11.33 0.60
N GLY A 103 4.31 -11.45 1.80
CA GLY A 103 5.72 -11.22 2.06
C GLY A 103 6.42 -12.52 2.44
N LEU A 104 7.72 -12.60 2.24
CA LEU A 104 8.50 -13.72 2.77
C LEU A 104 8.51 -13.70 4.30
N LYS A 105 8.52 -14.88 4.90
CA LYS A 105 8.85 -15.14 6.29
C LYS A 105 9.90 -16.23 6.36
N CYS A 106 11.03 -15.94 7.00
CA CYS A 106 12.15 -16.86 7.17
C CYS A 106 12.49 -16.93 8.66
N GLY A 107 12.17 -18.07 9.29
CA GLY A 107 12.30 -18.22 10.74
C GLY A 107 11.50 -17.17 11.54
N ALA A 108 12.20 -16.35 12.33
CA ALA A 108 11.60 -15.29 13.14
C ALA A 108 11.35 -13.98 12.37
N ASN A 109 11.99 -13.80 11.22
CA ASN A 109 11.94 -12.56 10.45
C ASN A 109 10.83 -12.63 9.41
N ALA A 110 10.19 -11.48 9.16
CA ALA A 110 9.14 -11.35 8.16
C ALA A 110 9.27 -10.03 7.41
N THR A 111 8.87 -10.06 6.14
CA THR A 111 8.81 -8.90 5.26
C THR A 111 7.69 -7.97 5.71
N LYS A 112 8.01 -6.72 6.06
CA LYS A 112 7.02 -5.69 6.38
C LYS A 112 7.23 -4.46 5.52
N LEU A 113 6.14 -3.96 4.95
CA LEU A 113 6.10 -2.70 4.23
C LEU A 113 5.48 -1.61 5.11
N ALA A 114 5.96 -0.38 4.95
CA ALA A 114 5.34 0.82 5.49
C ALA A 114 4.95 1.76 4.36
N PHE A 115 3.74 2.31 4.45
CA PHE A 115 3.23 3.27 3.48
C PHE A 115 3.56 4.70 3.89
N SER A 116 3.94 5.51 2.91
CA SER A 116 3.95 6.96 3.00
C SER A 116 3.34 7.54 1.73
N ALA A 117 2.82 8.76 1.80
CA ALA A 117 2.31 9.46 0.64
C ALA A 117 2.79 10.90 0.62
N ASN A 118 2.99 11.41 -0.59
CA ASN A 118 3.21 12.83 -0.85
C ASN A 118 2.17 13.33 -1.85
N ALA A 119 2.32 14.57 -2.32
CA ALA A 119 1.35 15.19 -3.23
C ALA A 119 1.23 14.50 -4.60
N THR A 120 2.18 13.65 -5.00
CA THR A 120 2.23 13.05 -6.34
C THR A 120 2.05 11.54 -6.35
N ARG A 121 2.40 10.85 -5.26
CA ARG A 121 2.33 9.39 -5.17
C ARG A 121 2.29 8.85 -3.74
N GLY A 122 1.85 7.60 -3.63
CA GLY A 122 2.14 6.73 -2.49
C GLY A 122 3.46 5.98 -2.70
N GLU A 123 4.09 5.55 -1.61
CA GLU A 123 5.34 4.81 -1.61
C GLU A 123 5.29 3.74 -0.51
N LEU A 124 5.63 2.51 -0.86
CA LEU A 124 5.80 1.40 0.08
C LEU A 124 7.29 1.15 0.26
N THR A 125 7.72 1.22 1.51
CA THR A 125 9.10 1.05 1.93
C THR A 125 9.24 -0.25 2.71
N LEU A 126 10.26 -1.04 2.40
CA LEU A 126 10.66 -2.20 3.17
C LEU A 126 11.25 -1.73 4.50
N VAL A 127 10.56 -2.02 5.61
CA VAL A 127 11.00 -1.65 6.97
C VAL A 127 11.50 -2.86 7.77
N SER A 128 11.20 -4.05 7.30
CA SER A 128 11.70 -5.32 7.84
C SER A 128 11.84 -6.29 6.69
N SER A 129 13.01 -6.90 6.55
CA SER A 129 13.33 -7.97 5.62
C SER A 129 13.19 -9.33 6.31
N ALA A 130 12.64 -10.32 5.61
CA ALA A 130 12.66 -11.71 6.04
C ALA A 130 14.09 -12.27 6.13
N MET A 131 15.01 -11.75 5.32
CA MET A 131 16.40 -12.21 5.24
C MET A 131 17.29 -11.50 6.27
N GLN A 132 17.09 -10.21 6.47
CA GLN A 132 17.98 -9.36 7.27
C GLN A 132 17.37 -8.92 8.61
N GLY A 133 16.06 -9.13 8.80
CA GLY A 133 15.32 -8.63 9.96
C GLY A 133 15.00 -7.14 9.82
N LYS A 134 14.94 -6.42 10.94
CA LYS A 134 14.63 -4.98 10.95
C LYS A 134 15.73 -4.21 10.21
N LEU A 135 15.33 -3.31 9.32
CA LEU A 135 16.24 -2.42 8.60
C LEU A 135 16.41 -1.11 9.35
N ASP A 136 17.65 -0.62 9.46
CA ASP A 136 17.95 0.70 10.04
C ASP A 136 17.55 1.83 9.07
N GLU A 137 17.71 1.59 7.77
CA GLU A 137 17.30 2.49 6.69
C GLU A 137 16.24 1.78 5.84
N PRO A 138 14.97 2.25 5.87
CA PRO A 138 13.92 1.69 5.03
C PRO A 138 14.22 1.88 3.54
N ILE A 139 13.92 0.86 2.73
CA ILE A 139 14.22 0.85 1.30
C ILE A 139 12.91 1.02 0.52
N PRO A 140 12.73 2.06 -0.31
CA PRO A 140 11.56 2.16 -1.19
C PRO A 140 11.60 1.04 -2.24
N VAL A 141 10.52 0.27 -2.33
CA VAL A 141 10.45 -0.89 -3.25
C VAL A 141 9.25 -0.83 -4.18
N ILE A 142 8.21 -0.07 -3.84
CA ILE A 142 7.02 0.10 -4.69
C ILE A 142 6.54 1.55 -4.64
N SER A 143 6.36 2.16 -5.80
CA SER A 143 5.65 3.44 -5.94
C SER A 143 4.22 3.22 -6.42
N MET A 144 3.25 3.90 -5.82
CA MET A 144 1.83 3.75 -6.11
C MET A 144 1.24 5.05 -6.65
N TYR A 145 0.56 4.96 -7.80
CA TYR A 145 -0.08 6.09 -8.47
C TYR A 145 -1.52 5.77 -8.79
N VAL A 146 -2.41 6.77 -8.74
CA VAL A 146 -3.77 6.60 -9.29
C VAL A 146 -3.67 6.33 -10.79
N ALA A 147 -4.44 5.34 -11.25
CA ALA A 147 -4.53 4.95 -12.65
C ALA A 147 -5.99 4.95 -13.11
N GLU A 148 -6.27 5.73 -14.15
CA GLU A 148 -7.60 5.84 -14.75
C GLU A 148 -7.59 5.28 -16.18
N GLY A 149 -8.67 4.58 -16.55
CA GLY A 149 -8.86 4.08 -17.90
C GLY A 149 -7.97 2.89 -18.27
N ASP A 150 -7.41 2.91 -19.47
CA ASP A 150 -6.59 1.81 -20.00
C ASP A 150 -5.26 1.69 -19.22
N PRO A 151 -4.90 0.49 -18.73
CA PRO A 151 -3.67 0.27 -17.95
C PRO A 151 -2.39 0.74 -18.64
N ALA A 152 -2.22 0.43 -19.93
CA ALA A 152 -1.01 0.79 -20.66
C ALA A 152 -0.94 2.30 -20.89
N ALA A 153 -2.08 2.94 -21.19
CA ALA A 153 -2.16 4.40 -21.29
C ALA A 153 -1.85 5.09 -19.96
N ALA A 154 -2.38 4.61 -18.84
CA ALA A 154 -2.13 5.17 -17.50
C ALA A 154 -0.64 5.06 -17.11
N VAL A 155 -0.03 3.89 -17.31
CA VAL A 155 1.41 3.67 -17.07
C VAL A 155 2.27 4.53 -18.00
N THR A 156 1.93 4.60 -19.29
CA THR A 156 2.62 5.46 -20.27
C THR A 156 2.59 6.92 -19.84
N PHE A 157 1.41 7.42 -19.48
CA PHE A 157 1.24 8.79 -19.01
C PHE A 157 2.13 9.06 -17.79
N ARG A 158 2.10 8.16 -16.79
CA ARG A 158 2.88 8.34 -15.57
C ARG A 158 4.38 8.35 -15.82
N ALA A 159 4.90 7.38 -16.57
CA ALA A 159 6.33 7.29 -16.85
C ALA A 159 6.84 8.49 -17.66
N ARG A 160 6.03 9.03 -18.58
CA ARG A 160 6.36 10.25 -19.33
C ARG A 160 6.46 11.49 -18.44
N GLU A 161 5.62 11.59 -17.42
CA GLU A 161 5.67 12.70 -16.46
C GLU A 161 6.89 12.61 -15.53
N MET A 162 7.38 11.39 -15.27
CA MET A 162 8.59 11.16 -14.50
C MET A 162 9.87 11.42 -15.30
N ASN A 163 9.80 11.45 -16.64
CA ASN A 163 10.97 11.65 -17.49
C ASN A 163 11.27 13.14 -17.72
N PRO A 164 12.42 13.66 -17.27
CA PRO A 164 12.81 15.05 -17.48
C PRO A 164 13.12 15.39 -18.95
N ASP A 165 13.55 14.41 -19.76
CA ASP A 165 13.74 14.58 -21.19
C ASP A 165 12.40 14.41 -21.93
N ARG A 166 11.78 15.53 -22.27
CA ARG A 166 10.47 15.53 -22.97
C ARG A 166 10.54 14.95 -24.38
N ALA A 167 11.69 15.01 -25.06
CA ALA A 167 11.86 14.43 -26.39
C ALA A 167 11.96 12.90 -26.32
N GLU A 168 12.65 12.37 -25.30
CA GLU A 168 12.63 10.95 -25.02
C GLU A 168 11.25 10.49 -24.55
N ALA A 169 10.65 11.17 -23.56
CA ALA A 169 9.34 10.85 -23.02
C ALA A 169 8.27 10.68 -24.12
N ALA A 170 8.28 11.54 -25.14
CA ALA A 170 7.33 11.46 -26.25
C ALA A 170 7.37 10.11 -27.02
N ARG A 171 8.50 9.40 -26.96
CA ARG A 171 8.73 8.10 -27.61
C ARG A 171 8.46 6.91 -26.68
N CYS A 172 8.31 7.15 -25.39
CA CYS A 172 8.12 6.11 -24.38
C CYS A 172 6.68 5.59 -24.39
N ALA A 173 6.50 4.27 -24.35
CA ALA A 173 5.18 3.64 -24.24
C ALA A 173 5.25 2.38 -23.38
N ALA A 174 4.20 2.15 -22.60
CA ALA A 174 4.02 0.91 -21.86
C ALA A 174 3.73 -0.24 -22.83
N ARG A 175 4.35 -1.39 -22.57
CA ARG A 175 4.11 -2.64 -23.28
C ARG A 175 4.16 -3.82 -22.30
N PRO A 176 3.52 -4.95 -22.62
CA PRO A 176 3.71 -6.18 -21.85
C PRO A 176 5.19 -6.50 -21.70
N ALA A 177 5.61 -6.85 -20.48
CA ALA A 177 6.99 -7.18 -20.16
C ALA A 177 7.39 -8.52 -20.79
N ARG A 178 6.55 -9.56 -20.60
CA ARG A 178 6.78 -10.94 -21.06
C ARG A 178 8.14 -11.49 -20.64
N VAL A 179 8.52 -11.21 -19.41
CA VAL A 179 9.72 -11.74 -18.78
C VAL A 179 9.31 -12.96 -17.97
N ASP A 180 10.06 -14.05 -18.12
CA ASP A 180 9.81 -15.26 -17.34
C ASP A 180 9.87 -14.95 -15.84
N TYR A 181 9.00 -15.59 -15.07
CA TYR A 181 8.87 -15.39 -13.63
C TYR A 181 8.40 -13.99 -13.20
N TRP A 182 7.93 -13.12 -14.10
CA TRP A 182 7.17 -11.92 -13.73
C TRP A 182 5.66 -12.16 -13.85
N PRO A 183 4.81 -11.38 -13.17
CA PRO A 183 3.36 -11.46 -13.38
C PRO A 183 2.98 -11.30 -14.85
N SER A 184 1.99 -12.08 -15.35
CA SER A 184 1.55 -12.00 -16.75
C SER A 184 1.10 -10.61 -17.19
N ASP A 185 0.57 -9.83 -16.26
CA ASP A 185 0.10 -8.46 -16.47
C ASP A 185 1.19 -7.40 -16.27
N ALA A 186 2.43 -7.80 -15.99
CA ALA A 186 3.54 -6.89 -15.84
C ALA A 186 3.81 -6.13 -17.15
N MET A 187 4.08 -4.84 -17.01
CA MET A 187 4.41 -3.93 -18.09
C MET A 187 5.76 -3.27 -17.86
N VAL A 188 6.46 -2.94 -18.96
CA VAL A 188 7.64 -2.06 -18.94
C VAL A 188 7.36 -0.86 -19.83
N VAL A 189 7.98 0.28 -19.53
CA VAL A 189 7.94 1.47 -20.38
C VAL A 189 9.24 1.58 -21.14
N ASP A 190 9.15 1.59 -22.46
CA ASP A 190 10.29 1.48 -23.36
C ASP A 190 10.06 2.34 -24.61
N THR A 191 11.06 2.50 -25.46
CA THR A 191 10.96 3.17 -26.76
C THR A 191 10.64 2.18 -27.88
N ASP A 192 10.31 2.71 -29.07
CA ASP A 192 10.31 1.95 -30.34
C ASP A 192 11.33 2.58 -31.31
N PRO A 193 12.38 1.86 -31.75
CA PRO A 193 12.73 0.50 -31.35
C PRO A 193 13.03 0.38 -29.85
N LYS A 194 12.83 -0.82 -29.31
CA LYS A 194 13.12 -1.16 -27.91
C LYS A 194 14.56 -0.80 -27.56
N GLY A 195 14.78 -0.35 -26.33
CA GLY A 195 16.12 -0.26 -25.76
C GLY A 195 16.82 -1.60 -25.91
N SER A 196 17.93 -1.64 -26.64
CA SER A 196 18.81 -2.80 -26.76
C SER A 196 20.09 -2.52 -26.00
N THR A 197 20.72 -3.56 -25.44
CA THR A 197 22.08 -3.50 -24.89
C THR A 197 22.99 -2.66 -25.78
N THR A 198 23.80 -1.80 -25.15
CA THR A 198 24.81 -1.03 -25.89
C THR A 198 25.79 -2.00 -26.57
N PRO A 199 26.50 -1.58 -27.63
CA PRO A 199 27.45 -2.45 -28.32
C PRO A 199 28.57 -3.03 -27.43
N ASP A 200 28.84 -2.39 -26.29
CA ASP A 200 29.79 -2.85 -25.27
C ASP A 200 29.18 -3.75 -24.19
N GLY A 201 27.88 -4.05 -24.28
CA GLY A 201 27.14 -4.91 -23.34
C GLY A 201 26.74 -4.22 -22.04
N SER A 202 26.88 -2.90 -21.93
CA SER A 202 26.46 -2.18 -20.72
C SER A 202 24.93 -2.18 -20.55
N PRO A 203 24.41 -2.24 -19.30
CA PRO A 203 23.00 -2.12 -19.03
C PRO A 203 22.42 -0.81 -19.56
N VAL A 204 21.22 -0.90 -20.13
CA VAL A 204 20.53 0.24 -20.73
C VAL A 204 19.42 0.71 -19.81
N VAL A 205 19.36 2.02 -19.64
CA VAL A 205 18.22 2.72 -19.02
C VAL A 205 17.56 3.54 -20.11
N VAL A 206 16.27 3.31 -20.33
CA VAL A 206 15.45 4.08 -21.27
C VAL A 206 14.21 4.58 -20.56
N CYS A 207 13.70 5.74 -20.97
CA CYS A 207 12.45 6.30 -20.46
C CYS A 207 12.49 6.74 -18.97
N GLY A 208 13.67 7.06 -18.45
CA GLY A 208 13.87 7.63 -17.11
C GLY A 208 13.45 6.69 -15.97
N ASP A 209 13.13 7.26 -14.80
CA ASP A 209 12.91 6.49 -13.57
C ASP A 209 11.70 5.54 -13.64
N GLY A 210 10.71 5.86 -14.48
CA GLY A 210 9.55 4.99 -14.74
C GLY A 210 9.75 4.01 -15.89
N GLY A 211 10.94 3.98 -16.47
CA GLY A 211 11.26 3.24 -17.69
C GLY A 211 11.88 1.87 -17.46
N TYR A 212 12.24 1.23 -18.57
CA TYR A 212 12.97 -0.04 -18.60
C TYR A 212 14.41 0.16 -18.16
N ILE A 213 14.86 -0.73 -17.29
CA ILE A 213 16.25 -0.85 -16.87
C ILE A 213 16.69 -2.28 -17.12
N ASP A 214 17.73 -2.44 -17.91
CA ASP A 214 18.31 -3.74 -18.20
C ASP A 214 18.86 -4.39 -16.93
N GLU A 215 18.68 -5.70 -16.80
CA GLU A 215 19.07 -6.52 -15.64
C GLU A 215 18.41 -6.15 -14.29
N ALA A 216 17.51 -5.17 -14.23
CA ALA A 216 16.77 -4.85 -13.02
C ALA A 216 15.40 -5.53 -13.00
N THR A 217 14.97 -5.98 -11.82
CA THR A 217 13.59 -6.38 -11.56
C THR A 217 12.76 -5.11 -11.31
N ARG A 218 12.42 -4.42 -12.40
CA ARG A 218 11.60 -3.21 -12.41
C ARG A 218 10.47 -3.33 -13.44
N PHE A 219 9.24 -3.20 -12.98
CA PHE A 219 8.06 -3.28 -13.84
C PHE A 219 6.84 -2.60 -13.21
N TRP A 220 5.85 -2.35 -14.05
CA TRP A 220 4.56 -1.81 -13.66
C TRP A 220 3.51 -2.90 -13.59
N ARG A 221 2.56 -2.77 -12.67
CA ARG A 221 1.25 -3.44 -12.72
C ARG A 221 0.15 -2.42 -12.50
N VAL A 222 -1.06 -2.70 -12.97
CA VAL A 222 -2.24 -1.89 -12.68
C VAL A 222 -3.29 -2.77 -12.01
N VAL A 223 -3.61 -2.47 -10.76
CA VAL A 223 -4.52 -3.27 -9.94
C VAL A 223 -5.47 -2.32 -9.19
N GLN A 224 -6.77 -2.62 -9.21
CA GLN A 224 -7.82 -1.88 -8.47
C GLN A 224 -7.76 -0.35 -8.63
N GLY A 225 -7.48 0.14 -9.85
CA GLY A 225 -7.42 1.58 -10.14
C GLY A 225 -6.10 2.27 -9.76
N TYR A 226 -5.05 1.51 -9.46
CA TYR A 226 -3.73 2.04 -9.14
C TYR A 226 -2.65 1.41 -10.02
N ALA A 227 -1.70 2.22 -10.47
CA ALA A 227 -0.46 1.78 -11.10
C ALA A 227 0.64 1.64 -10.04
N PHE A 228 1.18 0.44 -9.91
CA PHE A 228 2.28 0.10 -9.02
C PHE A 228 3.55 -0.08 -9.84
N LEU A 229 4.57 0.76 -9.59
CA LEU A 229 5.92 0.57 -10.07
C LEU A 229 6.70 -0.22 -9.02
N PHE A 230 7.00 -1.48 -9.31
CA PHE A 230 7.89 -2.31 -8.52
C PHE A 230 9.32 -2.03 -8.94
N ASP A 231 10.20 -1.82 -7.97
CA ASP A 231 11.62 -1.58 -8.20
C ASP A 231 12.43 -2.32 -7.14
N PHE A 232 12.80 -3.56 -7.47
CA PHE A 232 13.58 -4.42 -6.58
C PHE A 232 15.08 -4.40 -6.93
N GLY A 233 15.50 -3.58 -7.90
CA GLY A 233 16.88 -3.58 -8.39
C GLY A 233 17.33 -4.97 -8.84
N GLN A 234 18.50 -5.40 -8.37
CA GLN A 234 19.03 -6.76 -8.61
C GLN A 234 18.84 -7.69 -7.40
N ASP A 235 18.12 -7.22 -6.37
CA ASP A 235 17.96 -7.94 -5.12
C ASP A 235 16.86 -9.01 -5.18
N MET A 236 16.84 -9.86 -4.16
CA MET A 236 15.79 -10.87 -4.01
C MET A 236 14.44 -10.21 -3.73
N VAL A 237 13.43 -10.67 -4.46
CA VAL A 237 12.04 -10.22 -4.29
C VAL A 237 11.46 -10.80 -2.99
N GLU A 238 11.33 -9.97 -1.95
CA GLU A 238 10.76 -10.38 -0.65
C GLU A 238 9.24 -10.16 -0.54
N VAL A 239 8.65 -9.47 -1.52
CA VAL A 239 7.22 -9.19 -1.63
C VAL A 239 6.72 -9.83 -2.91
N ASP A 240 5.66 -10.62 -2.86
CA ASP A 240 5.02 -11.18 -4.05
C ASP A 240 4.29 -10.05 -4.82
N PRO A 241 4.84 -9.55 -5.93
CA PRO A 241 4.20 -8.49 -6.71
C PRO A 241 2.83 -8.88 -7.23
N GLY A 242 2.58 -10.18 -7.42
CA GLY A 242 1.33 -10.77 -7.89
C GLY A 242 0.23 -10.84 -6.83
N SER A 243 0.47 -10.39 -5.60
CA SER A 243 -0.46 -10.60 -4.48
C SER A 243 -1.18 -9.35 -3.97
N LEU A 244 -0.86 -8.17 -4.51
CA LEU A 244 -1.37 -6.90 -3.97
C LEU A 244 -2.91 -6.81 -4.08
N THR A 245 -3.56 -6.58 -2.94
CA THR A 245 -4.99 -6.28 -2.86
C THR A 245 -5.22 -5.10 -1.94
N LEU A 246 -5.86 -4.06 -2.46
CA LEU A 246 -6.37 -2.95 -1.69
C LEU A 246 -7.71 -3.33 -1.05
N MET A 247 -7.83 -3.04 0.24
CA MET A 247 -8.99 -3.31 1.06
C MET A 247 -9.48 -2.00 1.67
N ALA A 248 -10.78 -1.72 1.56
CA ALA A 248 -11.42 -0.63 2.29
C ALA A 248 -12.17 -1.14 3.50
N GLN A 249 -12.19 -0.31 4.54
CA GLN A 249 -13.04 -0.54 5.70
C GLN A 249 -14.47 -0.06 5.42
N GLY A 250 -15.44 -0.98 5.46
CA GLY A 250 -16.85 -0.65 5.36
C GLY A 250 -17.40 0.04 6.62
N GLU A 251 -18.63 0.55 6.52
CA GLU A 251 -19.32 1.21 7.64
C GLU A 251 -19.50 0.30 8.88
N ASP A 252 -19.52 -1.02 8.68
CA ASP A 252 -19.60 -2.03 9.73
C ASP A 252 -18.24 -2.37 10.37
N GLY A 253 -17.18 -1.67 9.95
CA GLY A 253 -15.80 -1.85 10.40
C GLY A 253 -15.08 -3.05 9.77
N ARG A 254 -15.70 -3.76 8.82
CA ARG A 254 -15.09 -4.92 8.15
C ARG A 254 -14.37 -4.49 6.88
N TYR A 255 -13.26 -5.17 6.59
CA TYR A 255 -12.49 -4.93 5.37
C TYR A 255 -13.02 -5.76 4.20
N GLN A 256 -13.13 -5.12 3.03
CA GLN A 256 -13.48 -5.76 1.76
C GLN A 256 -12.55 -5.26 0.64
N PRO A 257 -12.27 -6.07 -0.40
CA PRO A 257 -11.51 -5.58 -1.55
C PRO A 257 -12.19 -4.37 -2.20
N LEU A 258 -11.37 -3.38 -2.59
CA LEU A 258 -11.80 -2.23 -3.40
C LEU A 258 -12.28 -2.64 -4.80
#